data_AF-A0AAE0TNB2-F1
#
_entry.id   AF-A0AAE0TNB2-F1
#
_cell.length_a   1.000
_cell.length_b   1.000
_cell.length_c   1.000
_cell.angle_alpha   90.00
_cell.angle_beta   90.00
_cell.angle_gamma   90.00
#
_symmetry.space_group_name_H-M   'P 1'
#
loop_
_entity.id
_entity.type
_entity.pdbx_description
1 polymer ?
#
loop_
_entity_poly.entity_id
_entity_poly.type
_entity_poly.pdbx_seq_one_letter_code
_entity_poly.pdbx_strand_id
1 'polypeptide(L)'
;MRQTKSLVQHLWQTPFKTIGSNTSLAEYFQKYSEFSQAEQYFTTDDLYLAQLVGSLERLHVGTTTVLDHAHASFSNETIDACINGSLDSGVRTVYGHAIHIVPNGWSWEDQIQKFRALTQDARFNHHSVLTLGLAYDNFYDAPTPNITELWNITKASNLSAVTSHYLGGPWGHSNSAEVLQARGWLNDTIPVVLAHASFMTYRDAQILRETNQ
;
A
#
# COMPACT_ATOMS: atom_id res chain seq x y z
N MET A 1 9.72 22.24 12.79
CA MET A 1 10.24 20.87 12.88
C MET A 1 10.46 20.35 11.47
N ARG A 2 11.60 19.72 11.16
CA ARG A 2 11.82 19.06 9.86
C ARG A 2 10.99 17.78 9.85
N GLN A 3 10.07 17.63 8.89
CA GLN A 3 9.34 16.37 8.69
C GLN A 3 10.29 15.35 8.07
N THR A 4 10.57 14.28 8.79
CA THR A 4 11.26 13.09 8.32
C THR A 4 10.21 12.12 7.77
N LYS A 5 10.36 11.75 6.50
CA LYS A 5 9.44 10.87 5.78
C LYS A 5 10.12 9.55 5.49
N SER A 6 9.41 8.45 5.65
CA SER A 6 9.77 7.17 5.01
C SER A 6 8.90 6.96 3.77
N LEU A 7 9.51 6.52 2.67
CA LEU A 7 8.89 6.54 1.34
C LEU A 7 7.81 5.48 1.17
N VAL A 8 8.06 4.21 1.54
CA VAL A 8 7.08 3.11 1.51
C VAL A 8 7.43 2.11 2.63
N GLN A 9 6.43 1.62 3.36
CA GLN A 9 6.57 0.64 4.45
C GLN A 9 5.51 -0.46 4.33
N HIS A 10 5.75 -1.59 5.00
CA HIS A 10 4.76 -2.63 5.29
C HIS A 10 4.74 -2.86 6.80
N LEU A 11 4.01 -2.02 7.53
CA LEU A 11 4.15 -1.94 8.98
C LEU A 11 3.75 -3.24 9.69
N TRP A 12 2.69 -3.90 9.22
CA TRP A 12 2.21 -5.18 9.76
C TRP A 12 3.24 -6.32 9.67
N GLN A 13 4.25 -6.23 8.81
CA GLN A 13 5.29 -7.26 8.69
C GLN A 13 6.37 -7.17 9.78
N THR A 14 6.21 -6.25 10.73
CA THR A 14 7.14 -6.07 11.86
C THR A 14 7.49 -7.36 12.61
N PRO A 15 6.57 -8.33 12.84
CA PRO A 15 6.91 -9.60 13.49
C PRO A 15 7.94 -10.45 12.73
N PHE A 16 8.11 -10.25 11.42
CA PHE A 16 9.08 -10.98 10.59
C PHE A 16 10.48 -10.35 10.58
N LYS A 17 10.70 -9.26 11.32
CA LYS A 17 12.04 -8.68 11.44
C LYS A 17 13.02 -9.72 11.99
N THR A 18 14.24 -9.70 11.47
CA THR A 18 15.37 -10.57 11.83
C THR A 18 15.31 -12.02 11.33
N ILE A 19 14.19 -12.50 10.78
CA ILE A 19 14.07 -13.89 10.31
C ILE A 19 14.14 -14.07 8.78
N GLY A 20 14.19 -12.98 8.00
CA GLY A 20 14.19 -13.00 6.53
C GLY A 20 15.51 -12.61 5.83
N SER A 21 16.65 -12.60 6.53
CA SER A 21 17.89 -11.97 6.02
C SER A 21 18.57 -12.67 4.84
N ASN A 22 18.25 -13.95 4.57
CA ASN A 22 18.78 -14.72 3.45
C ASN A 22 17.61 -15.30 2.64
N THR A 23 16.80 -14.43 2.07
CA THR A 23 15.56 -14.80 1.37
C THR A 23 15.48 -14.06 0.04
N SER A 24 15.25 -14.80 -1.04
CA SER A 24 14.96 -14.22 -2.35
C SER A 24 13.54 -13.63 -2.39
N LEU A 25 13.24 -12.75 -3.36
CA LEU A 25 11.90 -12.19 -3.49
C LEU A 25 10.81 -13.27 -3.66
N ALA A 26 11.10 -14.34 -4.41
CA ALA A 26 10.16 -15.46 -4.58
C ALA A 26 9.88 -16.19 -3.26
N GLU A 27 10.91 -16.43 -2.44
CA GLU A 27 10.73 -17.02 -1.12
C GLU A 27 10.02 -16.07 -0.15
N TYR A 28 10.22 -14.76 -0.30
CA TYR A 28 9.52 -13.76 0.49
C TYR A 28 8.00 -13.83 0.26
N PHE A 29 7.55 -13.91 -1.00
CA PHE A 29 6.14 -14.07 -1.32
C PHE A 29 5.53 -15.33 -0.68
N GLN A 30 6.29 -16.42 -0.66
CA GLN A 30 5.83 -17.66 -0.04
C GLN A 30 5.78 -17.59 1.50
N LYS A 31 6.73 -16.91 2.13
CA LYS A 31 6.98 -17.04 3.58
C LYS A 31 6.49 -15.87 4.42
N TYR A 32 6.49 -14.65 3.87
CA TYR A 32 6.36 -13.42 4.68
C TYR A 32 5.35 -12.42 4.13
N SER A 33 4.96 -12.53 2.86
CA SER A 33 4.07 -11.56 2.22
C SER A 33 2.59 -11.81 2.53
N GLU A 34 1.72 -10.95 2.01
CA GLU A 34 0.26 -11.09 1.95
C GLU A 34 -0.22 -12.42 1.33
N PHE A 35 0.59 -13.09 0.51
CA PHE A 35 0.26 -14.40 -0.08
C PHE A 35 0.79 -15.58 0.73
N SER A 36 1.47 -15.31 1.85
CA SER A 36 2.00 -16.34 2.74
C SER A 36 0.91 -16.89 3.67
N GLN A 37 1.30 -17.84 4.53
CA GLN A 37 0.40 -18.37 5.57
C GLN A 37 0.04 -17.34 6.66
N ALA A 38 0.58 -16.13 6.62
CA ALA A 38 0.22 -15.06 7.54
C ALA A 38 -1.29 -14.81 7.55
N GLU A 39 -1.95 -14.86 6.39
CA GLU A 39 -3.41 -14.71 6.27
C GLU A 39 -4.18 -15.73 7.14
N GLN A 40 -3.67 -16.94 7.28
CA GLN A 40 -4.32 -18.03 7.99
C GLN A 40 -4.04 -18.01 9.50
N TYR A 41 -2.87 -17.50 9.90
CA TYR A 41 -2.38 -17.63 11.27
C TYR A 41 -2.37 -16.34 12.07
N PHE A 42 -2.33 -15.17 11.43
CA PHE A 42 -2.35 -13.91 12.13
C PHE A 42 -3.78 -13.55 12.49
N THR A 43 -4.04 -13.40 13.78
CA THR A 43 -5.32 -12.89 14.27
C THR A 43 -5.42 -11.38 14.05
N THR A 44 -6.61 -10.82 14.25
CA THR A 44 -6.81 -9.37 14.26
C THR A 44 -5.95 -8.68 15.31
N ASP A 45 -5.76 -9.31 16.47
CA ASP A 45 -4.94 -8.78 17.57
C ASP A 45 -3.45 -8.80 17.19
N ASP A 46 -2.98 -9.87 16.53
CA ASP A 46 -1.61 -9.94 16.04
C ASP A 46 -1.32 -8.83 15.03
N LEU A 47 -2.23 -8.58 14.10
CA LEU A 47 -2.09 -7.53 13.09
C LEU A 47 -2.19 -6.12 13.68
N TYR A 48 -3.09 -5.90 14.63
CA TYR A 48 -3.14 -4.65 15.40
C TYR A 48 -1.79 -4.37 16.09
N LEU A 49 -1.26 -5.34 16.84
CA LEU A 49 -0.01 -5.19 17.57
C LEU A 49 1.18 -5.03 16.63
N ALA A 50 1.24 -5.82 15.56
CA ALA A 50 2.29 -5.73 14.55
C ALA A 50 2.36 -4.33 13.93
N GLN A 51 1.20 -3.80 13.54
CA GLN A 51 1.07 -2.47 12.96
C GLN A 51 1.42 -1.37 13.98
N LEU A 52 0.90 -1.47 15.21
CA LEU A 52 1.16 -0.51 16.28
C LEU A 52 2.65 -0.45 16.61
N VAL A 53 3.29 -1.60 16.87
CA VAL A 53 4.71 -1.67 17.20
C VAL A 53 5.58 -1.20 16.04
N GLY A 54 5.23 -1.59 14.80
CA GLY A 54 5.91 -1.10 13.60
C GLY A 54 5.87 0.43 13.50
N SER A 55 4.70 1.02 13.78
CA SER A 55 4.49 2.48 13.78
C SER A 55 5.27 3.18 14.90
N LEU A 56 5.23 2.65 16.11
CA LEU A 56 5.98 3.19 17.26
C LEU A 56 7.49 3.13 17.03
N GLU A 57 7.99 2.09 16.38
CA GLU A 57 9.40 1.99 16.01
C GLU A 57 9.79 3.10 15.02
N ARG A 58 8.92 3.47 14.07
CA ARG A 58 9.16 4.61 13.17
C ARG A 58 9.30 5.91 13.94
N LEU A 59 8.39 6.17 14.88
CA LEU A 59 8.47 7.35 15.74
C LEU A 59 9.74 7.34 16.60
N HIS A 60 10.12 6.19 17.15
CA HIS A 60 11.31 6.05 17.99
C HIS A 60 12.60 6.42 17.25
N VAL A 61 12.72 6.05 15.98
CA VAL A 61 13.87 6.45 15.13
C VAL A 61 13.71 7.84 14.49
N GLY A 62 12.71 8.59 14.93
CA GLY A 62 12.47 9.97 14.52
C GLY A 62 11.77 10.12 13.18
N THR A 63 11.13 9.08 12.62
CA THR A 63 10.25 9.21 11.44
C THR A 63 8.86 9.67 11.88
N THR A 64 8.39 10.79 11.34
CA THR A 64 7.09 11.37 11.74
C THR A 64 5.95 11.10 10.75
N THR A 65 6.28 10.72 9.51
CA THR A 65 5.30 10.41 8.47
C THR A 65 5.69 9.14 7.71
N VAL A 66 4.71 8.28 7.46
CA VAL A 66 4.87 7.02 6.72
C VAL A 66 3.82 6.92 5.60
N LEU A 67 4.24 6.41 4.45
CA LEU A 67 3.33 5.85 3.45
C LEU A 67 3.36 4.33 3.64
N ASP A 68 2.24 3.79 4.12
CA ASP A 68 2.09 2.36 4.38
C ASP A 68 1.41 1.71 3.18
N HIS A 69 2.09 0.75 2.57
CA HIS A 69 1.53 -0.11 1.54
C HIS A 69 0.88 -1.30 2.27
N ALA A 70 -0.36 -1.09 2.70
CA ALA A 70 -1.02 -1.87 3.73
C ALA A 70 -1.69 -3.13 3.17
N HIS A 71 -0.87 -4.13 2.85
CA HIS A 71 -1.30 -5.42 2.28
C HIS A 71 -1.70 -6.50 3.30
N ALA A 72 -1.85 -6.18 4.59
CA ALA A 72 -2.58 -7.03 5.56
C ALA A 72 -4.12 -6.95 5.40
N SER A 73 -4.56 -6.77 4.16
CA SER A 73 -5.97 -6.66 3.79
C SER A 73 -6.48 -8.06 3.48
N PHE A 74 -6.82 -8.82 4.52
CA PHE A 74 -7.32 -10.20 4.43
C PHE A 74 -8.83 -10.29 4.66
N SER A 75 -9.37 -9.38 5.47
CA SER A 75 -10.79 -9.21 5.76
C SER A 75 -11.07 -7.78 6.23
N ASN A 76 -12.34 -7.44 6.42
CA ASN A 76 -12.72 -6.14 6.97
C ASN A 76 -12.11 -5.92 8.36
N GLU A 77 -12.06 -6.96 9.18
CA GLU A 77 -11.60 -6.93 10.57
C GLU A 77 -10.09 -6.73 10.65
N THR A 78 -9.30 -7.39 9.80
CA THR A 78 -7.84 -7.22 9.78
C THR A 78 -7.44 -5.82 9.30
N ILE A 79 -8.20 -5.25 8.36
CA ILE A 79 -8.02 -3.87 7.90
C ILE A 79 -8.30 -2.90 9.04
N ASP A 80 -9.40 -3.09 9.76
CA ASP A 80 -9.75 -2.21 10.87
C ASP A 80 -8.74 -2.29 12.01
N ALA A 81 -8.20 -3.48 12.29
CA ALA A 81 -7.11 -3.69 13.23
C ALA A 81 -5.85 -2.91 12.85
N CYS A 82 -5.39 -2.99 11.59
CA CYS A 82 -4.23 -2.24 11.11
C CYS A 82 -4.47 -0.71 11.12
N ILE A 83 -5.67 -0.26 10.72
CA ILE A 83 -6.00 1.16 10.78
C ILE A 83 -5.94 1.67 12.24
N ASN A 84 -6.51 0.91 13.19
CA ASN A 84 -6.50 1.28 14.60
C ASN A 84 -5.07 1.27 15.18
N GLY A 85 -4.24 0.27 14.84
CA GLY A 85 -2.85 0.23 15.29
C GLY A 85 -2.04 1.44 14.80
N SER A 86 -2.30 1.90 13.56
CA SER A 86 -1.70 3.13 13.04
C SER A 86 -2.21 4.37 13.77
N LEU A 87 -3.52 4.47 13.98
CA LEU A 87 -4.16 5.59 14.66
C LEU A 87 -3.64 5.75 16.10
N ASP A 88 -3.63 4.66 16.86
CA ASP A 88 -3.25 4.63 18.27
C ASP A 88 -1.76 4.93 18.47
N SER A 89 -0.92 4.64 17.47
CA SER A 89 0.50 4.99 17.50
C SER A 89 0.76 6.50 17.45
N GLY A 90 -0.19 7.28 16.90
CA GLY A 90 -0.03 8.71 16.64
C GLY A 90 0.95 9.06 15.51
N VAL A 91 1.50 8.09 14.77
CA VAL A 91 2.33 8.38 13.59
C VAL A 91 1.43 8.89 12.46
N ARG A 92 1.93 9.88 11.69
CA ARG A 92 1.18 10.35 10.51
C ARG A 92 1.29 9.29 9.42
N THR A 93 0.16 8.73 9.00
CA THR A 93 0.13 7.63 8.04
C THR A 93 -0.72 7.98 6.83
N VAL A 94 -0.13 7.89 5.64
CA VAL A 94 -0.89 7.66 4.42
C VAL A 94 -1.13 6.17 4.33
N TYR A 95 -2.33 5.73 4.68
CA TYR A 95 -2.70 4.32 4.69
C TYR A 95 -3.10 3.92 3.27
N GLY A 96 -2.13 3.40 2.51
CA GLY A 96 -2.35 2.83 1.19
C GLY A 96 -3.10 1.51 1.34
N HIS A 97 -4.44 1.57 1.30
CA HIS A 97 -5.25 0.36 1.41
C HIS A 97 -4.99 -0.52 0.19
N ALA A 98 -4.46 -1.72 0.44
CA ALA A 98 -4.12 -2.65 -0.63
C ALA A 98 -5.34 -3.46 -1.08
N ILE A 99 -5.48 -3.62 -2.39
CA ILE A 99 -6.46 -4.52 -3.00
C ILE A 99 -5.69 -5.60 -3.75
N HIS A 100 -5.93 -6.85 -3.38
CA HIS A 100 -5.22 -8.02 -3.90
C HIS A 100 -6.03 -9.28 -3.61
N ILE A 101 -5.96 -10.28 -4.49
CA ILE A 101 -6.75 -11.51 -4.33
C ILE A 101 -5.93 -12.54 -3.54
N VAL A 102 -6.42 -12.91 -2.37
CA VAL A 102 -5.90 -14.01 -1.54
C VAL A 102 -6.89 -15.19 -1.54
N PRO A 103 -6.42 -16.44 -1.35
CA PRO A 103 -7.25 -17.64 -1.48
C PRO A 103 -8.14 -17.91 -0.25
N ASN A 104 -8.81 -16.89 0.28
CA ASN A 104 -9.65 -16.97 1.48
C ASN A 104 -11.13 -16.66 1.23
N GLY A 105 -11.51 -16.47 -0.03
CA GLY A 105 -12.88 -16.18 -0.43
C GLY A 105 -13.27 -14.70 -0.36
N TRP A 106 -12.36 -13.81 0.06
CA TRP A 106 -12.60 -12.37 0.05
C TRP A 106 -12.47 -11.80 -1.36
N SER A 107 -13.62 -11.65 -2.02
CA SER A 107 -13.72 -11.35 -3.45
C SER A 107 -13.29 -9.93 -3.80
N TRP A 108 -13.06 -9.67 -5.10
CA TRP A 108 -12.83 -8.31 -5.60
C TRP A 108 -13.97 -7.36 -5.18
N GLU A 109 -15.21 -7.82 -5.27
CA GLU A 109 -16.40 -7.07 -4.93
C GLU A 109 -16.42 -6.70 -3.44
N ASP A 110 -16.07 -7.64 -2.55
CA ASP A 110 -15.99 -7.38 -1.11
C ASP A 110 -14.90 -6.34 -0.80
N GLN A 111 -13.75 -6.43 -1.47
CA GLN A 111 -12.64 -5.47 -1.33
C GLN A 111 -13.02 -4.07 -1.79
N ILE A 112 -13.70 -3.97 -2.94
CA ILE A 112 -14.20 -2.69 -3.45
C ILE A 112 -15.27 -2.10 -2.53
N GLN A 113 -16.16 -2.92 -1.95
CA GLN A 113 -17.12 -2.45 -0.96
C GLN A 113 -16.43 -1.90 0.28
N LYS A 114 -15.42 -2.62 0.83
CA LYS A 114 -14.62 -2.13 1.95
C LYS A 114 -13.89 -0.84 1.60
N PHE A 115 -13.26 -0.76 0.43
CA PHE A 115 -12.56 0.44 0.00
C PHE A 115 -13.50 1.66 -0.08
N ARG A 116 -14.70 1.50 -0.65
CA ARG A 116 -15.74 2.54 -0.68
C ARG A 116 -16.18 2.95 0.73
N ALA A 117 -16.29 2.01 1.66
CA ALA A 117 -16.61 2.31 3.05
C ALA A 117 -15.49 3.14 3.72
N LEU A 118 -14.23 2.82 3.46
CA LEU A 118 -13.08 3.55 4.00
C LEU A 118 -13.03 5.01 3.50
N THR A 119 -13.51 5.31 2.29
CA THR A 119 -13.54 6.70 1.80
C THR A 119 -14.50 7.61 2.58
N GLN A 120 -15.43 7.01 3.35
CA GLN A 120 -16.38 7.71 4.22
C GLN A 120 -16.07 7.52 5.71
N ASP A 121 -14.96 6.85 6.04
CA ASP A 121 -14.62 6.51 7.42
C ASP A 121 -14.08 7.74 8.17
N ALA A 122 -14.69 8.02 9.32
CA ALA A 122 -14.35 9.16 10.16
C ALA A 122 -12.90 9.15 10.65
N ARG A 123 -12.22 7.99 10.66
CA ARG A 123 -10.80 7.87 11.03
C ARG A 123 -9.86 8.59 10.04
N PHE A 124 -10.28 8.85 8.80
CA PHE A 124 -9.49 9.57 7.78
C PHE A 124 -9.88 11.04 7.60
N ASN A 125 -10.52 11.66 8.60
CA ASN A 125 -10.91 13.06 8.52
C ASN A 125 -9.69 14.03 8.49
N HIS A 126 -9.92 15.30 8.10
CA HIS A 126 -8.86 16.31 7.92
C HIS A 126 -8.04 16.66 9.18
N HIS A 127 -8.50 16.32 10.38
CA HIS A 127 -7.79 16.52 11.64
C HIS A 127 -7.07 15.25 12.12
N SER A 128 -7.21 14.14 11.41
CA SER A 128 -6.59 12.87 11.75
C SER A 128 -5.10 12.84 11.40
N VAL A 129 -4.37 11.97 12.10
CA VAL A 129 -3.02 11.56 11.69
C VAL A 129 -3.05 10.58 10.51
N LEU A 130 -4.22 9.99 10.22
CA LEU A 130 -4.44 9.10 9.10
C LEU A 130 -5.04 9.83 7.90
N THR A 131 -4.51 9.51 6.73
CA THR A 131 -5.10 9.85 5.44
C THR A 131 -5.20 8.60 4.58
N LEU A 132 -6.28 8.46 3.80
CA LEU A 132 -6.47 7.30 2.95
C LEU A 132 -5.69 7.44 1.64
N GLY A 133 -4.97 6.39 1.27
CA GLY A 133 -4.34 6.19 -0.02
C GLY A 133 -4.76 4.87 -0.65
N LEU A 134 -4.31 4.64 -1.89
CA LEU A 134 -4.45 3.36 -2.57
C LEU A 134 -3.10 2.66 -2.62
N ALA A 135 -3.07 1.37 -2.32
CA ALA A 135 -1.97 0.48 -2.67
C ALA A 135 -2.45 -0.54 -3.71
N TYR A 136 -1.77 -0.64 -4.85
CA TYR A 136 -2.19 -1.58 -5.89
C TYR A 136 -1.04 -1.99 -6.79
N ASP A 137 -0.82 -3.30 -6.92
CA ASP A 137 0.33 -3.89 -7.62
C ASP A 137 -0.04 -4.61 -8.90
N ASN A 138 -1.27 -4.46 -9.38
CA ASN A 138 -1.72 -5.19 -10.57
C ASN A 138 -2.23 -4.28 -11.69
N PHE A 139 -1.67 -3.08 -11.82
CA PHE A 139 -2.08 -2.13 -12.86
C PHE A 139 -1.79 -2.63 -14.28
N TYR A 140 -0.79 -3.51 -14.42
CA TYR A 140 -0.41 -4.09 -15.71
C TYR A 140 -1.33 -5.25 -16.14
N ASP A 141 -1.58 -6.24 -15.26
CA ASP A 141 -2.29 -7.47 -15.66
C ASP A 141 -3.79 -7.50 -15.32
N ALA A 142 -4.27 -6.64 -14.41
CA ALA A 142 -5.68 -6.67 -14.02
C ALA A 142 -6.62 -6.22 -15.16
N PRO A 143 -7.87 -6.74 -15.20
CA PRO A 143 -8.85 -6.34 -16.20
C PRO A 143 -9.07 -4.82 -16.22
N THR A 144 -9.08 -4.22 -17.41
CA THR A 144 -9.29 -2.77 -17.60
C THR A 144 -10.51 -2.22 -16.85
N PRO A 145 -11.68 -2.91 -16.80
CA PRO A 145 -12.82 -2.43 -16.03
C PRO A 145 -12.52 -2.29 -14.53
N ASN A 146 -11.83 -3.26 -13.94
CA ASN A 146 -11.50 -3.30 -12.51
C ASN A 146 -10.57 -2.14 -12.14
N ILE A 147 -9.48 -1.96 -12.87
CA ILE A 147 -8.53 -0.87 -12.59
C ILE A 147 -9.13 0.51 -12.90
N THR A 148 -10.04 0.60 -13.85
CA THR A 148 -10.75 1.86 -14.15
C THR A 148 -11.74 2.21 -13.04
N GLU A 149 -12.50 1.25 -12.54
CA GLU A 149 -13.38 1.44 -11.37
C GLU A 149 -12.55 1.90 -10.16
N LEU A 150 -11.47 1.18 -9.87
CA LEU A 150 -10.58 1.48 -8.75
C LEU A 150 -10.00 2.90 -8.84
N TRP A 151 -9.53 3.30 -10.01
CA TRP A 151 -9.00 4.64 -10.25
C TRP A 151 -10.08 5.72 -10.12
N ASN A 152 -11.31 5.44 -10.59
CA ASN A 152 -12.43 6.37 -10.45
C ASN A 152 -12.79 6.62 -8.97
N ILE A 153 -12.79 5.58 -8.12
CA ILE A 153 -13.00 5.74 -6.67
C ILE A 153 -11.88 6.60 -6.07
N THR A 154 -10.64 6.31 -6.44
CA THR A 154 -9.44 7.02 -5.98
C THR A 154 -9.54 8.52 -6.25
N LYS A 155 -9.90 8.90 -7.49
CA LYS A 155 -10.07 10.30 -7.88
C LYS A 155 -11.29 10.96 -7.24
N ALA A 156 -12.44 10.30 -7.27
CA ALA A 156 -13.67 10.85 -6.70
C ALA A 156 -13.56 11.12 -5.20
N SER A 157 -12.71 10.36 -4.50
CA SER A 157 -12.49 10.48 -3.06
C SER A 157 -11.27 11.34 -2.69
N ASN A 158 -10.58 11.91 -3.68
CA ASN A 158 -9.39 12.74 -3.50
C ASN A 158 -8.34 12.11 -2.57
N LEU A 159 -7.97 10.84 -2.84
CA LEU A 159 -7.03 10.11 -2.00
C LEU A 159 -5.65 10.78 -1.97
N SER A 160 -4.94 10.60 -0.85
CA SER A 160 -3.71 11.35 -0.57
C SER A 160 -2.49 10.85 -1.34
N ALA A 161 -2.47 9.59 -1.75
CA ALA A 161 -1.44 9.02 -2.62
C ALA A 161 -1.91 7.69 -3.22
N VAL A 162 -1.26 7.28 -4.30
CA VAL A 162 -1.25 5.90 -4.78
C VAL A 162 0.15 5.34 -4.63
N THR A 163 0.30 4.10 -4.18
CA THR A 163 1.58 3.38 -4.15
C THR A 163 1.48 2.06 -4.89
N SER A 164 2.55 1.72 -5.61
CA SER A 164 2.65 0.47 -6.37
C SER A 164 4.10 0.01 -6.41
N HIS A 165 4.35 -1.29 -6.38
CA HIS A 165 5.66 -1.86 -6.61
C HIS A 165 5.96 -1.90 -8.11
N TYR A 166 7.02 -1.21 -8.50
CA TYR A 166 7.61 -1.33 -9.83
C TYR A 166 8.90 -2.15 -9.74
N LEU A 167 8.79 -3.43 -10.08
CA LEU A 167 9.94 -4.34 -10.06
C LEU A 167 10.61 -4.42 -11.44
N GLY A 168 9.85 -4.65 -12.51
CA GLY A 168 10.40 -4.83 -13.87
C GLY A 168 11.41 -5.99 -13.98
N GLY A 169 12.21 -5.97 -15.05
CA GLY A 169 13.33 -6.88 -15.25
C GLY A 169 12.96 -8.38 -15.10
N PRO A 170 13.74 -9.18 -14.34
CA PRO A 170 13.50 -10.62 -14.19
C PRO A 170 12.22 -10.96 -13.40
N TRP A 171 11.57 -9.97 -12.79
CA TRP A 171 10.37 -10.16 -11.96
C TRP A 171 9.07 -9.96 -12.74
N GLY A 172 9.12 -9.39 -13.94
CA GLY A 172 7.95 -9.22 -14.83
C GLY A 172 6.87 -8.24 -14.35
N HIS A 173 6.95 -7.75 -13.10
CA HIS A 173 5.98 -6.84 -12.50
C HIS A 173 6.13 -5.42 -13.06
N SER A 174 5.37 -5.14 -14.12
CA SER A 174 5.51 -3.97 -14.98
C SER A 174 4.52 -2.86 -14.62
N ASN A 175 4.33 -2.54 -13.34
CA ASN A 175 3.57 -1.36 -12.90
C ASN A 175 4.38 -0.06 -13.12
N SER A 176 4.88 0.12 -14.34
CA SER A 176 5.80 1.21 -14.67
C SER A 176 5.06 2.54 -14.88
N ALA A 177 5.82 3.63 -14.97
CA ALA A 177 5.26 4.94 -15.23
C ALA A 177 4.60 4.99 -16.62
N GLU A 178 5.15 4.29 -17.63
CA GLU A 178 4.53 4.13 -18.94
C GLU A 178 3.12 3.51 -18.87
N VAL A 179 2.93 2.49 -18.04
CA VAL A 179 1.64 1.80 -17.89
C VAL A 179 0.57 2.73 -17.33
N LEU A 180 0.92 3.52 -16.32
CA LEU A 180 0.01 4.49 -15.70
C LEU A 180 -0.22 5.69 -16.62
N GLN A 181 0.82 6.17 -17.31
CA GLN A 181 0.72 7.31 -18.23
C GLN A 181 -0.12 6.99 -19.47
N ALA A 182 -0.06 5.77 -19.99
CA ALA A 182 -0.91 5.32 -21.10
C ALA A 182 -2.41 5.46 -20.79
N ARG A 183 -2.77 5.54 -19.50
CA ARG A 183 -4.14 5.72 -19.01
C ARG A 183 -4.41 7.16 -18.54
N GLY A 184 -3.41 8.05 -18.62
CA GLY A 184 -3.49 9.43 -18.17
C GLY A 184 -3.49 9.60 -16.65
N TRP A 185 -2.98 8.62 -15.91
CA TRP A 185 -3.09 8.54 -14.45
C TRP A 185 -1.95 9.22 -13.68
N LEU A 186 -0.92 9.72 -14.38
CA LEU A 186 0.17 10.48 -13.75
C LEU A 186 0.03 12.00 -13.91
N ASN A 187 -0.89 12.48 -14.74
CA ASN A 187 -1.15 13.92 -14.94
C ASN A 187 -2.21 14.47 -13.97
N ASP A 188 -2.32 13.88 -12.78
CA ASP A 188 -3.33 14.23 -11.78
C ASP A 188 -2.68 14.85 -10.53
N THR A 189 -3.51 15.38 -9.64
CA THR A 189 -3.10 15.96 -8.35
C THR A 189 -2.74 14.91 -7.29
N ILE A 190 -3.16 13.66 -7.50
CA ILE A 190 -2.85 12.55 -6.59
C ILE A 190 -1.45 12.03 -6.91
N PRO A 191 -0.49 12.09 -5.98
CA PRO A 191 0.86 11.61 -6.21
C PRO A 191 0.87 10.08 -6.28
N VAL A 192 1.66 9.55 -7.22
CA VAL A 192 1.91 8.12 -7.42
C VAL A 192 3.34 7.79 -7.04
N VAL A 193 3.51 6.93 -6.04
CA VAL A 193 4.81 6.49 -5.53
C VAL A 193 5.10 5.07 -6.02
N LEU A 194 6.02 4.96 -6.98
CA LEU A 194 6.52 3.67 -7.49
C LEU A 194 7.68 3.17 -6.63
N ALA A 195 7.44 2.12 -5.84
CA ALA A 195 8.43 1.51 -4.97
C ALA A 195 9.41 0.62 -5.76
N HIS A 196 10.63 0.49 -5.22
CA HIS A 196 11.79 -0.20 -5.80
C HIS A 196 12.33 0.43 -7.09
N ALA A 197 11.57 0.39 -8.18
CA ALA A 197 11.92 0.96 -9.49
C ALA A 197 13.35 0.61 -9.98
N SER A 198 13.94 -0.50 -9.53
CA SER A 198 15.35 -0.86 -9.79
C SER A 198 15.63 -1.13 -11.27
N PHE A 199 14.60 -1.45 -12.04
CA PHE A 199 14.66 -1.70 -13.48
C PHE A 199 13.93 -0.63 -14.29
N MET A 200 13.78 0.57 -13.73
CA MET A 200 13.16 1.71 -14.40
C MET A 200 13.87 2.06 -15.70
N THR A 201 13.09 2.20 -16.77
CA THR A 201 13.64 2.60 -18.06
C THR A 201 13.92 4.11 -18.11
N TYR A 202 14.71 4.54 -19.09
CA TYR A 202 14.87 5.96 -19.37
C TYR A 202 13.53 6.66 -19.64
N ARG A 203 12.61 5.98 -20.34
CA ARG A 203 11.30 6.53 -20.69
C ARG A 203 10.43 6.71 -19.45
N ASP A 204 10.37 5.72 -18.57
CA ASP A 204 9.67 5.84 -17.29
C ASP A 204 10.18 7.04 -16.48
N ALA A 205 11.50 7.20 -16.38
CA ALA A 205 12.11 8.32 -15.65
C ALA A 205 11.80 9.70 -16.30
N GLN A 206 11.65 9.77 -17.63
CA GLN A 206 11.18 10.98 -18.30
C GLN A 206 9.73 11.29 -17.95
N ILE A 207 8.85 10.28 -18.02
CA ILE A 207 7.43 10.43 -17.71
C ILE A 207 7.25 10.96 -16.29
N LEU A 208 7.89 10.35 -15.29
CA LEU A 208 7.78 10.82 -13.89
C LEU A 208 8.18 12.30 -13.75
N ARG A 209 9.25 12.74 -14.43
CA ARG A 209 9.66 14.15 -14.46
C ARG A 209 8.66 15.05 -15.17
N GLU A 210 8.14 14.63 -16.33
CA GLU A 210 7.16 15.39 -17.12
C GLU A 210 5.82 15.55 -16.39
N THR A 211 5.50 14.58 -15.54
CA THR A 211 4.23 14.50 -14.81
C THR A 211 4.33 14.94 -13.34
N ASN A 212 5.49 15.45 -12.91
CA ASN A 212 5.78 15.91 -11.55
C ASN A 212 5.42 14.90 -10.45
N GLN A 213 5.76 13.64 -10.70
CA GLN A 213 5.61 12.54 -9.73
C GLN A 213 6.88 12.36 -8.89
#